data_AF-A0A368TV74-F1
#
_entry.id   AF-A0A368TV74-F1
#
_cell.length_a   1.000
_cell.length_b   1.000
_cell.length_c   1.000
_cell.angle_alpha   90.00
_cell.angle_beta   90.00
_cell.angle_gamma   90.00
#
_symmetry.space_group_name_H-M   'P 1'
#
loop_
_entity.id
_entity.type
_entity.pdbx_description
1 polymer ?
#
loop_
_entity_poly.entity_id
_entity_poly.type
_entity_poly.pdbx_seq_one_letter_code
_entity_poly.pdbx_strand_id
1 'polypeptide(L)'
;MRNVTTIALTGTLAGAMLMAASAHADRADWPDNFTVGTASQGGTYFVYGSGWANLIADELGISGGGEVTGGPTQNLALVHSGDVAFGLTTMGPASDAVKGESPLAPGVEMDNVCALFPMYETPFSITALSSTGITSISEIPDGARIGFGPAASTSDTYFPAILETLGVNFERRNGGWTDLGGQLQDGLLDVIAFAAGIPIPAVSQLEVQTDVNIIEFTEEEQQTVIDNFPVAAFQIPASTYTTLEEDANAVSMWNFAIARCDLPEDFVYEVTKVTMENNDKMRNVHRSAETTIPENVVHNQVLPFHPGAVRWYQENGHEIDESLIK
;
A
#
# COMPACT_ATOMS: atom_id res chain seq x y z
N MET A 1 11.67 -75.62 53.68
CA MET A 1 12.85 -74.92 54.24
C MET A 1 13.73 -74.44 53.10
N ARG A 2 14.21 -73.19 53.22
CA ARG A 2 15.26 -72.51 52.45
C ARG A 2 14.91 -71.96 51.05
N ASN A 3 14.46 -70.72 51.09
CA ASN A 3 14.78 -69.57 50.24
C ASN A 3 16.03 -69.72 49.35
N VAL A 4 15.89 -69.37 48.07
CA VAL A 4 16.95 -68.77 47.27
C VAL A 4 16.34 -67.59 46.51
N THR A 5 16.90 -66.42 46.79
CA THR A 5 16.49 -65.10 46.32
C THR A 5 17.10 -64.85 44.93
N THR A 6 16.27 -64.68 43.90
CA THR A 6 16.72 -64.20 42.58
C THR A 6 16.54 -62.69 42.53
N ILE A 7 17.66 -61.97 42.48
CA ILE A 7 17.68 -60.51 42.28
C ILE A 7 17.38 -60.26 40.80
N ALA A 8 16.20 -59.70 40.52
CA ALA A 8 15.85 -59.18 39.20
C ALA A 8 16.44 -57.78 39.05
N LEU A 9 17.37 -57.62 38.11
CA LEU A 9 17.92 -56.34 37.71
C LEU A 9 16.92 -55.65 36.77
N THR A 10 16.02 -54.83 37.31
CA THR A 10 15.16 -53.95 36.51
C THR A 10 16.00 -52.76 36.02
N GLY A 11 16.49 -52.85 34.78
CA GLY A 11 17.04 -51.72 34.06
C GLY A 11 15.90 -50.81 33.58
N THR A 12 15.71 -49.69 34.26
CA THR A 12 14.76 -48.65 33.85
C THR A 12 15.38 -47.83 32.72
N LEU A 13 15.01 -48.10 31.46
CA LEU A 13 15.20 -47.13 30.38
C LEU A 13 14.23 -45.97 30.62
N ALA A 14 14.72 -44.89 31.23
CA ALA A 14 14.04 -43.61 31.22
C ALA A 14 14.25 -42.97 29.84
N GLY A 15 13.33 -43.24 28.92
CA GLY A 15 13.25 -42.49 27.65
C GLY A 15 12.80 -41.07 27.95
N ALA A 16 13.72 -40.11 27.83
CA ALA A 16 13.39 -38.70 27.81
C ALA A 16 12.66 -38.39 26.49
N MET A 17 11.33 -38.39 26.51
CA MET A 17 10.54 -37.72 25.47
C MET A 17 10.79 -36.22 25.62
N LEU A 18 11.69 -35.68 24.81
CA LEU A 18 11.71 -34.25 24.50
C LEU A 18 10.40 -33.93 23.79
N MET A 19 9.39 -33.54 24.57
CA MET A 19 8.25 -32.80 24.08
C MET A 19 8.80 -31.48 23.55
N ALA A 20 8.97 -31.39 22.24
CA ALA A 20 9.05 -30.11 21.55
C ALA A 20 7.68 -29.43 21.76
N ALA A 21 7.54 -28.73 22.89
CA ALA A 21 6.46 -27.78 23.06
C ALA A 21 6.69 -26.72 21.99
N SER A 22 5.89 -26.77 20.94
CA SER A 22 5.65 -25.63 20.07
C SER A 22 5.19 -24.50 20.99
N ALA A 23 6.10 -23.56 21.25
CA ALA A 23 5.78 -22.32 21.94
C ALA A 23 4.68 -21.65 21.12
N HIS A 24 3.43 -21.83 21.53
CA HIS A 24 2.36 -20.99 21.04
C HIS A 24 2.69 -19.59 21.56
N ALA A 25 2.79 -18.61 20.65
CA ALA A 25 2.88 -17.22 21.03
C ALA A 25 1.75 -16.91 22.02
N ASP A 26 2.06 -16.19 23.10
CA ASP A 26 1.06 -15.77 24.07
C ASP A 26 0.21 -14.67 23.42
N ARG A 27 -0.98 -15.03 22.93
CA ARG A 27 -1.88 -14.12 22.20
C ARG A 27 -2.81 -13.33 23.14
N ALA A 28 -2.54 -13.32 24.45
CA ALA A 28 -3.44 -12.69 25.43
C ALA A 28 -3.65 -11.19 25.19
N ASP A 29 -2.63 -10.48 24.69
CA ASP A 29 -2.68 -9.04 24.45
C ASP A 29 -3.05 -8.68 22.98
N TRP A 30 -3.31 -9.68 22.13
CA TRP A 30 -3.67 -9.45 20.74
C TRP A 30 -5.06 -8.80 20.63
N PRO A 31 -5.31 -7.97 19.62
CA PRO A 31 -6.63 -7.41 19.41
C PRO A 31 -7.63 -8.50 19.00
N ASP A 32 -8.86 -8.43 19.52
CA ASP A 32 -9.95 -9.36 19.15
C ASP A 32 -10.34 -9.25 17.66
N ASN A 33 -10.16 -8.06 17.09
CA ASN A 33 -10.36 -7.77 15.68
C ASN A 33 -9.46 -6.61 15.22
N PHE A 34 -9.27 -6.48 13.91
CA PHE A 34 -8.52 -5.37 13.33
C PHE A 34 -9.19 -4.82 12.07
N THR A 35 -8.87 -3.56 11.76
CA THR A 35 -9.33 -2.88 10.55
C THR A 35 -8.14 -2.33 9.79
N VAL A 36 -8.22 -2.40 8.45
CA VAL A 36 -7.24 -1.80 7.53
C VAL A 36 -7.88 -0.64 6.78
N GLY A 37 -7.43 0.60 7.02
CA GLY A 37 -7.81 1.75 6.20
C GLY A 37 -7.28 1.61 4.77
N THR A 38 -8.17 1.64 3.77
CA THR A 38 -7.85 1.42 2.36
C THR A 38 -7.97 2.70 1.52
N ALA A 39 -8.87 2.74 0.52
CA ALA A 39 -9.27 3.91 -0.24
C ALA A 39 -10.61 3.62 -0.93
N SER A 40 -11.07 4.52 -1.80
CA SER A 40 -12.30 4.32 -2.58
C SER A 40 -12.25 3.09 -3.48
N GLN A 41 -13.42 2.49 -3.72
CA GLN A 41 -13.60 1.43 -4.74
C GLN A 41 -13.15 1.90 -6.13
N GLY A 42 -12.71 0.95 -6.94
CA GLY A 42 -12.05 1.21 -8.23
C GLY A 42 -10.55 1.52 -8.11
N GLY A 43 -10.04 1.69 -6.88
CA GLY A 43 -8.62 1.88 -6.61
C GLY A 43 -7.92 0.63 -6.10
N THR A 44 -6.60 0.61 -6.26
CA THR A 44 -5.73 -0.52 -5.89
C THR A 44 -5.73 -0.81 -4.40
N TYR A 45 -5.74 0.23 -3.56
CA TYR A 45 -5.78 0.08 -2.09
C TYR A 45 -7.00 -0.69 -1.60
N PHE A 46 -8.16 -0.48 -2.22
CA PHE A 46 -9.36 -1.21 -1.82
C PHE A 46 -9.18 -2.72 -2.03
N VAL A 47 -8.70 -3.14 -3.20
CA VAL A 47 -8.47 -4.55 -3.53
C VAL A 47 -7.31 -5.12 -2.72
N TYR A 48 -6.16 -4.45 -2.74
CA TYR A 48 -4.94 -4.88 -2.05
C TYR A 48 -5.16 -4.96 -0.54
N GLY A 49 -5.69 -3.91 0.08
CA GLY A 49 -5.90 -3.83 1.52
C GLY A 49 -6.95 -4.81 2.03
N SER A 50 -8.06 -4.99 1.29
CA SER A 50 -9.08 -5.99 1.65
C SER A 50 -8.53 -7.42 1.53
N GLY A 51 -7.77 -7.72 0.47
CA GLY A 51 -7.15 -9.04 0.33
C GLY A 51 -6.05 -9.29 1.35
N TRP A 52 -5.26 -8.27 1.71
CA TRP A 52 -4.29 -8.35 2.80
C TRP A 52 -4.98 -8.58 4.15
N ALA A 53 -6.06 -7.85 4.46
CA ALA A 53 -6.83 -8.06 5.68
C ALA A 53 -7.38 -9.49 5.77
N ASN A 54 -7.91 -10.04 4.67
CA ASN A 54 -8.37 -11.42 4.62
C ASN A 54 -7.24 -12.42 4.83
N LEU A 55 -6.07 -12.21 4.21
CA LEU A 55 -4.89 -13.06 4.41
C LEU A 55 -4.48 -13.09 5.88
N ILE A 56 -4.38 -11.93 6.54
CA ILE A 56 -4.02 -11.86 7.96
C ILE A 56 -5.10 -12.52 8.82
N ALA A 57 -6.38 -12.29 8.51
CA ALA A 57 -7.48 -12.87 9.27
C ALA A 57 -7.48 -14.41 9.21
N ASP A 58 -7.27 -14.97 8.02
CA ASP A 58 -7.24 -16.41 7.78
C ASP A 58 -6.04 -17.08 8.46
N GLU A 59 -4.84 -16.50 8.34
CA GLU A 59 -3.60 -17.11 8.86
C GLU A 59 -3.45 -16.95 10.38
N LEU A 60 -3.92 -15.83 10.94
CA LEU A 60 -3.80 -15.58 12.39
C LEU A 60 -5.04 -16.00 13.18
N GLY A 61 -6.18 -16.24 12.52
CA GLY A 61 -7.44 -16.59 13.17
C GLY A 61 -8.07 -15.44 13.95
N ILE A 62 -7.82 -14.19 13.52
CA ILE A 62 -8.38 -12.96 14.10
C ILE A 62 -9.34 -12.35 13.08
N SER A 63 -10.52 -11.90 13.51
CA SER A 63 -11.44 -11.23 12.58
C SER A 63 -10.84 -9.90 12.10
N GLY A 64 -10.84 -9.65 10.79
CA GLY A 64 -10.45 -8.34 10.28
C GLY A 64 -10.95 -8.07 8.87
N GLY A 65 -10.82 -6.81 8.43
CA GLY A 65 -11.31 -6.39 7.12
C GLY A 65 -10.77 -5.04 6.67
N GLY A 66 -10.89 -4.79 5.36
CA GLY A 66 -10.62 -3.49 4.78
C GLY A 66 -11.78 -2.52 4.98
N GLU A 67 -11.45 -1.28 5.32
CA GLU A 67 -12.39 -0.16 5.42
C GLU A 67 -12.15 0.82 4.27
N VAL A 68 -13.21 1.22 3.57
CA VAL A 68 -13.14 2.22 2.50
C VAL A 68 -12.91 3.59 3.14
N THR A 69 -11.85 4.27 2.70
CA THR A 69 -11.50 5.62 3.16
C THR A 69 -11.26 6.56 1.97
N GLY A 70 -10.92 7.81 2.24
CA GLY A 70 -10.40 8.79 1.30
C GLY A 70 -8.94 8.54 0.86
N GLY A 71 -8.29 7.51 1.41
CA GLY A 71 -6.93 7.12 1.03
C GLY A 71 -5.83 7.54 2.04
N PRO A 72 -4.56 7.62 1.60
CA PRO A 72 -3.37 7.77 2.44
C PRO A 72 -3.47 8.78 3.59
N THR A 73 -3.84 10.02 3.31
CA THR A 73 -3.90 11.09 4.32
C THR A 73 -4.93 10.79 5.41
N GLN A 74 -6.10 10.24 5.04
CA GLN A 74 -7.10 9.83 6.02
C GLN A 74 -6.66 8.59 6.79
N ASN A 75 -6.02 7.62 6.13
CA ASN A 75 -5.51 6.41 6.79
C ASN A 75 -4.49 6.76 7.86
N LEU A 76 -3.57 7.68 7.58
CA LEU A 76 -2.61 8.20 8.56
C LEU A 76 -3.31 8.79 9.77
N ALA A 77 -4.34 9.63 9.56
CA ALA A 77 -5.11 10.22 10.65
C ALA A 77 -5.85 9.18 11.49
N LEU A 78 -6.49 8.18 10.85
CA LEU A 78 -7.23 7.11 11.54
C LEU A 78 -6.31 6.16 12.32
N VAL A 79 -5.13 5.85 11.78
CA VAL A 79 -4.12 5.04 12.49
C VAL A 79 -3.58 5.84 13.68
N HIS A 80 -3.25 7.11 13.48
CA HIS A 80 -2.74 7.99 14.53
C HIS A 80 -3.74 8.14 15.69
N SER A 81 -5.01 8.40 15.41
CA SER A 81 -6.08 8.56 16.41
C SER A 81 -6.44 7.24 17.12
N GLY A 82 -6.09 6.12 16.51
CA GLY A 82 -6.40 4.78 16.98
C GLY A 82 -7.76 4.24 16.54
N ASP A 83 -8.41 4.90 15.59
CA ASP A 83 -9.69 4.46 15.03
C ASP A 83 -9.55 3.19 14.16
N VAL A 84 -8.36 2.97 13.57
CA VAL A 84 -8.02 1.72 12.86
C VAL A 84 -6.66 1.19 13.31
N ALA A 85 -6.50 -0.14 13.26
CA ALA A 85 -5.24 -0.79 13.62
C ALA A 85 -4.15 -0.57 12.55
N PHE A 86 -4.55 -0.64 11.28
CA PHE A 86 -3.68 -0.57 10.12
C PHE A 86 -4.21 0.38 9.06
N GLY A 87 -3.32 0.84 8.18
CA GLY A 87 -3.66 1.66 7.03
C GLY A 87 -2.67 1.49 5.90
N LEU A 88 -3.04 1.97 4.71
CA LEU A 88 -2.14 2.02 3.55
C LEU A 88 -1.78 3.47 3.24
N THR A 89 -0.51 3.77 2.98
CA THR A 89 -0.07 5.14 2.67
C THR A 89 1.05 5.19 1.64
N THR A 90 1.14 6.30 0.90
CA THR A 90 2.34 6.63 0.11
C THR A 90 3.30 7.47 0.95
N MET A 91 4.59 7.49 0.58
CA MET A 91 5.63 8.17 1.37
C MET A 91 5.51 9.71 1.41
N GLY A 92 4.90 10.34 0.40
CA GLY A 92 4.59 11.77 0.40
C GLY A 92 3.64 12.17 1.55
N PRO A 93 2.36 11.71 1.55
CA PRO A 93 1.44 11.89 2.66
C PRO A 93 1.98 11.47 4.02
N ALA A 94 2.80 10.40 4.09
CA ALA A 94 3.47 10.03 5.34
C ALA A 94 4.44 11.12 5.82
N SER A 95 5.20 11.73 4.90
CA SER A 95 6.12 12.84 5.17
C SER A 95 5.37 14.06 5.67
N ASP A 96 4.26 14.38 4.99
CA ASP A 96 3.40 15.51 5.37
C ASP A 96 2.80 15.27 6.77
N ALA A 97 2.37 14.04 7.07
CA ALA A 97 1.78 13.69 8.36
C ALA A 97 2.76 13.81 9.53
N VAL A 98 3.99 13.31 9.41
CA VAL A 98 4.99 13.41 10.50
C VAL A 98 5.48 14.84 10.72
N LYS A 99 5.39 15.71 9.71
CA LYS A 99 5.74 17.14 9.82
C LYS A 99 4.59 18.04 10.27
N GLY A 100 3.39 17.47 10.47
CA GLY A 100 2.19 18.26 10.76
C GLY A 100 1.70 19.10 9.59
N GLU A 101 2.05 18.73 8.36
CA GLU A 101 1.68 19.39 7.10
C GLU A 101 0.47 18.72 6.42
N SER A 102 -0.11 17.68 7.03
CA SER A 102 -1.30 17.00 6.53
C SER A 102 -2.45 17.98 6.26
N PRO A 103 -3.07 17.96 5.06
CA PRO A 103 -4.18 18.86 4.74
C PRO A 103 -5.45 18.58 5.56
N LEU A 104 -5.57 17.38 6.16
CA LEU A 104 -6.71 17.02 7.02
C LEU A 104 -6.56 17.50 8.47
N ALA A 105 -5.32 17.70 8.93
CA ALA A 105 -5.03 18.15 10.29
C ALA A 105 -3.77 19.05 10.32
N PRO A 106 -3.84 20.28 9.75
CA PRO A 106 -2.69 21.17 9.73
C PRO A 106 -2.19 21.52 11.14
N GLY A 107 -0.89 21.38 11.35
CA GLY A 107 -0.20 21.61 12.62
C GLY A 107 -0.21 20.43 13.59
N VAL A 108 -0.77 19.29 13.21
CA VAL A 108 -0.80 18.07 14.04
C VAL A 108 0.21 17.05 13.50
N GLU A 109 1.33 16.90 14.18
CA GLU A 109 2.31 15.84 13.90
C GLU A 109 1.73 14.47 14.26
N MET A 110 1.68 13.55 13.29
CA MET A 110 1.13 12.21 13.49
C MET A 110 2.23 11.21 13.91
N ASP A 111 2.50 11.11 15.20
CA ASP A 111 3.63 10.35 15.80
C ASP A 111 3.29 8.91 16.25
N ASN A 112 2.01 8.57 16.35
CA ASN A 112 1.53 7.20 16.61
C ASN A 112 1.31 6.36 15.34
N VAL A 113 2.13 6.56 14.30
CA VAL A 113 2.08 5.76 13.06
C VAL A 113 3.45 5.13 12.80
N CYS A 114 3.46 3.82 12.61
CA CYS A 114 4.65 3.04 12.34
C CYS A 114 4.55 2.28 11.02
N ALA A 115 5.63 2.23 10.24
CA ALA A 115 5.72 1.40 9.05
C ALA A 115 5.78 -0.10 9.40
N LEU A 116 5.16 -0.91 8.54
CA LEU A 116 5.19 -2.37 8.62
C LEU A 116 6.00 -3.00 7.49
N PHE A 117 5.57 -2.80 6.25
CA PHE A 117 6.19 -3.43 5.10
C PHE A 117 6.04 -2.61 3.82
N PRO A 118 7.01 -2.71 2.89
CA PRO A 118 6.91 -2.10 1.58
C PRO A 118 5.80 -2.76 0.78
N MET A 119 4.97 -1.98 0.12
CA MET A 119 3.93 -2.52 -0.77
C MET A 119 4.44 -2.55 -2.21
N TYR A 120 4.31 -1.43 -2.92
CA TYR A 120 4.65 -1.28 -4.33
C TYR A 120 4.87 0.19 -4.64
N GLU A 121 5.30 0.49 -5.86
CA GLU A 121 5.35 1.85 -6.40
C GLU A 121 4.00 2.26 -6.99
N THR A 122 3.49 3.42 -6.58
CA THR A 122 2.28 4.03 -7.16
C THR A 122 2.72 4.94 -8.30
N PRO A 123 2.50 4.57 -9.57
CA PRO A 123 2.72 5.47 -10.69
C PRO A 123 1.65 6.56 -10.73
N PHE A 124 2.08 7.73 -11.18
CA PHE A 124 1.26 8.85 -11.58
C PHE A 124 0.97 8.67 -13.07
N SER A 125 -0.28 8.34 -13.41
CA SER A 125 -0.72 8.04 -14.77
C SER A 125 -1.96 8.82 -15.15
N ILE A 126 -2.11 9.09 -16.45
CA ILE A 126 -3.20 9.91 -16.99
C ILE A 126 -3.99 9.05 -17.98
N THR A 127 -5.32 9.10 -17.88
CA THR A 127 -6.23 8.35 -18.77
C THR A 127 -7.26 9.28 -19.39
N ALA A 128 -7.42 9.18 -20.71
CA ALA A 128 -8.46 9.86 -21.47
C ALA A 128 -9.19 8.86 -22.39
N LEU A 129 -10.39 9.19 -22.86
CA LEU A 129 -11.06 8.37 -23.90
C LEU A 129 -10.35 8.57 -25.24
N SER A 130 -10.11 7.49 -26.01
CA SER A 130 -9.47 7.64 -27.32
C SER A 130 -10.29 8.54 -28.28
N SER A 131 -11.61 8.60 -28.10
CA SER A 131 -12.52 9.45 -28.88
C SER A 131 -12.32 10.95 -28.68
N THR A 132 -11.64 11.40 -27.61
CA THR A 132 -11.32 12.82 -27.41
C THR A 132 -10.12 13.26 -28.24
N GLY A 133 -9.31 12.31 -28.72
CA GLY A 133 -8.07 12.57 -29.43
C GLY A 133 -6.92 13.04 -28.53
N ILE A 134 -7.09 13.02 -27.20
CA ILE A 134 -6.01 13.38 -26.26
C ILE A 134 -5.05 12.20 -26.13
N THR A 135 -3.82 12.38 -26.62
CA THR A 135 -2.75 11.36 -26.61
C THR A 135 -1.48 11.84 -25.90
N SER A 136 -1.36 13.14 -25.61
CA SER A 136 -0.26 13.73 -24.83
C SER A 136 -0.78 14.75 -23.81
N ILE A 137 0.04 15.08 -22.80
CA ILE A 137 -0.29 16.12 -21.81
C ILE A 137 -0.54 17.47 -22.50
N SER A 138 0.24 17.78 -23.54
CA SER A 138 0.10 19.03 -24.32
C SER A 138 -1.21 19.17 -25.10
N GLU A 139 -1.94 18.06 -25.31
CA GLU A 139 -3.23 18.04 -26.00
C GLU A 139 -4.43 18.17 -25.03
N ILE A 140 -4.18 18.19 -23.71
CA ILE A 140 -5.22 18.44 -22.72
C ILE A 140 -5.76 19.87 -22.92
N PRO A 141 -7.07 20.05 -23.18
CA PRO A 141 -7.64 21.37 -23.41
C PRO A 141 -7.49 22.31 -22.21
N ASP A 142 -7.30 23.60 -22.48
CA ASP A 142 -7.34 24.64 -21.45
C ASP A 142 -8.70 24.62 -20.72
N GLY A 143 -8.67 24.51 -19.38
CA GLY A 143 -9.87 24.39 -18.57
C GLY A 143 -10.53 23.01 -18.61
N ALA A 144 -9.82 21.96 -19.05
CA ALA A 144 -10.29 20.58 -19.02
C ALA A 144 -10.75 20.16 -17.62
N ARG A 145 -11.80 19.35 -17.54
CA ARG A 145 -12.32 18.78 -16.29
C ARG A 145 -11.52 17.53 -15.97
N ILE A 146 -10.69 17.60 -14.92
CA ILE A 146 -9.78 16.52 -14.56
C ILE A 146 -10.18 15.92 -13.22
N GLY A 147 -10.40 14.59 -13.22
CA GLY A 147 -10.66 13.81 -12.01
C GLY A 147 -9.35 13.41 -11.31
N PHE A 148 -9.24 13.67 -10.00
CA PHE A 148 -8.03 13.41 -9.21
C PHE A 148 -8.24 12.41 -8.06
N GLY A 149 -9.34 11.66 -8.07
CA GLY A 149 -9.66 10.70 -7.01
C GLY A 149 -10.30 11.34 -5.78
N PRO A 150 -10.33 10.60 -4.66
CA PRO A 150 -10.88 11.10 -3.41
C PRO A 150 -10.13 12.34 -2.92
N ALA A 151 -10.86 13.26 -2.30
CA ALA A 151 -10.27 14.47 -1.73
C ALA A 151 -9.20 14.11 -0.68
N ALA A 152 -8.08 14.84 -0.70
CA ALA A 152 -6.90 14.61 0.13
C ALA A 152 -6.21 13.25 -0.06
N SER A 153 -6.51 12.49 -1.14
CA SER A 153 -5.70 11.34 -1.55
C SER A 153 -4.34 11.78 -2.11
N THR A 154 -3.39 10.87 -2.29
CA THR A 154 -2.09 11.19 -2.93
C THR A 154 -2.27 11.81 -4.30
N SER A 155 -3.18 11.25 -5.09
CA SER A 155 -3.49 11.75 -6.43
C SER A 155 -4.02 13.18 -6.36
N ASP A 156 -4.91 13.46 -5.42
CA ASP A 156 -5.50 14.78 -5.24
C ASP A 156 -4.55 15.84 -4.66
N THR A 157 -3.60 15.41 -3.83
CA THR A 157 -2.62 16.32 -3.20
C THR A 157 -1.48 16.67 -4.15
N TYR A 158 -0.97 15.70 -4.92
CA TYR A 158 0.26 15.87 -5.70
C TYR A 158 0.01 16.10 -7.19
N PHE A 159 -0.95 15.40 -7.80
CA PHE A 159 -1.12 15.40 -9.25
C PHE A 159 -1.61 16.74 -9.81
N PRO A 160 -2.53 17.49 -9.15
CA PRO A 160 -2.86 18.85 -9.56
C PRO A 160 -1.63 19.76 -9.65
N ALA A 161 -0.77 19.75 -8.62
CA ALA A 161 0.44 20.56 -8.59
C ALA A 161 1.45 20.15 -9.67
N ILE A 162 1.54 18.85 -9.98
CA ILE A 162 2.33 18.31 -11.10
C ILE A 162 1.83 18.91 -12.43
N LEU A 163 0.52 18.83 -12.71
CA LEU A 163 -0.05 19.35 -13.95
C LEU A 163 0.06 20.88 -14.05
N GLU A 164 -0.13 21.61 -12.95
CA GLU A 164 0.10 23.06 -12.88
C GLU A 164 1.57 23.42 -13.19
N THR A 165 2.51 22.64 -12.67
CA THR A 165 3.96 22.79 -12.94
C THR A 165 4.29 22.58 -14.41
N LEU A 166 3.57 21.66 -15.07
CA LEU A 166 3.67 21.42 -16.52
C LEU A 166 2.84 22.41 -17.36
N GLY A 167 2.22 23.41 -16.73
CA GLY A 167 1.48 24.47 -17.42
C GLY A 167 0.07 24.11 -17.88
N VAL A 168 -0.51 23.03 -17.35
CA VAL A 168 -1.90 22.63 -17.65
C VAL A 168 -2.85 23.36 -16.72
N ASN A 169 -3.81 24.10 -17.29
CA ASN A 169 -4.92 24.68 -16.55
C ASN A 169 -6.14 23.76 -16.62
N PHE A 170 -6.79 23.51 -15.49
CA PHE A 170 -7.90 22.56 -15.40
C PHE A 170 -8.97 22.97 -14.38
N GLU A 171 -10.15 22.38 -14.52
CA GLU A 171 -11.18 22.34 -13.49
C GLU A 171 -11.06 21.05 -12.67
N ARG A 172 -10.69 21.18 -11.40
CA ARG A 172 -10.51 20.04 -10.48
C ARG A 172 -11.84 19.35 -10.16
N ARG A 173 -11.83 18.02 -10.22
CA ARG A 173 -12.94 17.15 -9.79
C ARG A 173 -12.42 16.06 -8.86
N ASN A 174 -13.17 15.81 -7.78
CA ASN A 174 -12.90 14.76 -6.81
C ASN A 174 -14.07 13.78 -6.75
N GLY A 175 -13.76 12.52 -6.51
CA GLY A 175 -14.72 11.42 -6.45
C GLY A 175 -14.02 10.08 -6.23
N GLY A 176 -14.80 9.05 -5.89
CA GLY A 176 -14.24 7.69 -5.87
C GLY A 176 -13.84 7.23 -7.27
N TRP A 177 -12.86 6.35 -7.39
CA TRP A 177 -12.32 5.96 -8.70
C TRP A 177 -13.36 5.35 -9.64
N THR A 178 -14.27 4.51 -9.12
CA THR A 178 -15.38 3.98 -9.91
C THR A 178 -16.32 5.08 -10.44
N ASP A 179 -16.61 6.10 -9.61
CA ASP A 179 -17.47 7.21 -10.00
C ASP A 179 -16.80 8.10 -11.05
N LEU A 180 -15.53 8.46 -10.84
CA LEU A 180 -14.76 9.23 -11.82
C LEU A 180 -14.61 8.48 -13.15
N GLY A 181 -14.41 7.15 -13.11
CA GLY A 181 -14.43 6.30 -14.30
C GLY A 181 -15.73 6.43 -15.09
N GLY A 182 -16.88 6.30 -14.41
CA GLY A 182 -18.19 6.51 -15.04
C GLY A 182 -18.37 7.91 -15.61
N GLN A 183 -17.95 8.96 -14.88
CA GLN A 183 -18.00 10.34 -15.36
C GLN A 183 -17.13 10.57 -16.61
N LEU A 184 -15.96 9.93 -16.71
CA LEU A 184 -15.14 9.99 -17.92
C LEU A 184 -15.87 9.34 -19.10
N GLN A 185 -16.46 8.15 -18.91
CA GLN A 185 -17.23 7.46 -19.96
C GLN A 185 -18.42 8.28 -20.46
N ASP A 186 -19.10 8.97 -19.55
CA ASP A 186 -20.25 9.83 -19.86
C ASP A 186 -19.84 11.18 -20.48
N GLY A 187 -18.53 11.46 -20.63
CA GLY A 187 -18.01 12.73 -21.15
C GLY A 187 -18.16 13.90 -20.17
N LEU A 188 -18.39 13.60 -18.88
CA LEU A 188 -18.45 14.59 -17.79
C LEU A 188 -17.06 15.00 -17.30
N LEU A 189 -16.05 14.16 -17.54
CA LEU A 189 -14.62 14.47 -17.41
C LEU A 189 -13.95 14.36 -18.76
N ASP A 190 -12.87 15.10 -18.94
CA ASP A 190 -12.03 15.02 -20.13
C ASP A 190 -10.84 14.07 -19.89
N VAL A 191 -10.36 14.03 -18.65
CA VAL A 191 -9.19 13.24 -18.21
C VAL A 191 -9.39 12.75 -16.77
N ILE A 192 -8.85 11.58 -16.43
CA ILE A 192 -8.61 11.19 -15.04
C ILE A 192 -7.09 11.07 -14.83
N ALA A 193 -6.59 11.72 -13.78
CA ALA A 193 -5.22 11.61 -13.32
C ALA A 193 -5.17 10.76 -12.05
N PHE A 194 -4.48 9.62 -12.14
CA PHE A 194 -4.39 8.62 -11.09
C PHE A 194 -3.00 8.60 -10.46
N ALA A 195 -2.96 8.56 -9.13
CA ALA A 195 -1.86 7.97 -8.37
C ALA A 195 -2.39 6.68 -7.72
N ALA A 196 -2.22 5.55 -8.40
CA ALA A 196 -2.61 4.23 -7.89
C ALA A 196 -1.73 3.10 -8.45
N GLY A 197 -1.63 1.98 -7.73
CA GLY A 197 -0.84 0.83 -8.14
C GLY A 197 -1.42 0.14 -9.39
N ILE A 198 -0.55 -0.36 -10.26
CA ILE A 198 -0.95 -0.93 -11.54
C ILE A 198 -1.13 -2.45 -11.50
N PRO A 199 -2.06 -3.02 -12.30
CA PRO A 199 -3.08 -2.31 -13.09
C PRO A 199 -4.15 -1.69 -12.17
N ILE A 200 -4.66 -0.52 -12.52
CA ILE A 200 -5.66 0.20 -11.71
C ILE A 200 -7.05 -0.38 -12.02
N PRO A 201 -7.82 -0.87 -11.04
CA PRO A 201 -9.10 -1.54 -11.30
C PRO A 201 -10.10 -0.70 -12.12
N ALA A 202 -10.20 0.60 -11.85
CA ALA A 202 -11.06 1.51 -12.61
C ALA A 202 -10.60 1.64 -14.08
N VAL A 203 -9.29 1.71 -14.34
CA VAL A 203 -8.75 1.79 -15.71
C VAL A 203 -8.98 0.48 -16.46
N SER A 204 -8.71 -0.67 -15.83
CA SER A 204 -9.00 -1.98 -16.44
C SER A 204 -10.49 -2.15 -16.74
N GLN A 205 -11.37 -1.62 -15.89
CA GLN A 205 -12.81 -1.61 -16.15
C GLN A 205 -13.19 -0.69 -17.32
N LEU A 206 -12.52 0.45 -17.47
CA LEU A 206 -12.70 1.37 -18.61
C LEU A 206 -12.29 0.71 -19.92
N GLU A 207 -11.11 0.07 -19.98
CA GLU A 207 -10.61 -0.63 -21.18
C GLU A 207 -11.58 -1.71 -21.70
N VAL A 208 -12.30 -2.38 -20.79
CA VAL A 208 -13.30 -3.39 -21.18
C VAL A 208 -14.53 -2.77 -21.84
N GLN A 209 -14.82 -1.49 -21.55
CA GLN A 209 -16.07 -0.83 -21.93
C GLN A 209 -15.89 0.19 -23.06
N THR A 210 -14.70 0.77 -23.21
CA THR A 210 -14.38 1.80 -24.20
C THR A 210 -12.88 1.82 -24.49
N ASP A 211 -12.52 2.33 -25.67
CA ASP A 211 -11.12 2.61 -26.00
C ASP A 211 -10.63 3.83 -25.18
N VAL A 212 -9.48 3.66 -24.54
CA VAL A 212 -8.81 4.70 -23.74
C VAL A 212 -7.38 4.89 -24.20
N ASN A 213 -6.84 6.07 -23.94
CA ASN A 213 -5.42 6.37 -24.06
C ASN A 213 -4.83 6.48 -22.66
N ILE A 214 -3.74 5.75 -22.42
CA ILE A 214 -2.85 5.98 -21.28
C ILE A 214 -1.79 6.97 -21.75
N ILE A 215 -1.83 8.17 -21.18
CA ILE A 215 -0.96 9.28 -21.60
C ILE A 215 0.31 9.23 -20.78
N GLU A 216 1.44 9.13 -21.47
CA GLU A 216 2.77 9.15 -20.87
C GLU A 216 3.33 10.56 -20.72
N PHE A 217 4.34 10.70 -19.86
CA PHE A 217 5.18 11.89 -19.81
C PHE A 217 6.26 11.80 -20.89
N THR A 218 6.57 12.92 -21.54
CA THR A 218 7.83 13.05 -22.27
C THR A 218 9.01 13.00 -21.30
N GLU A 219 10.23 12.72 -21.79
CA GLU A 219 11.45 12.76 -20.96
C GLU A 219 11.64 14.11 -20.26
N GLU A 220 11.30 15.22 -20.93
CA GLU A 220 11.41 16.58 -20.38
C GLU A 220 10.36 16.83 -19.28
N GLU A 221 9.10 16.42 -19.49
CA GLU A 221 8.05 16.54 -18.49
C GLU A 221 8.36 15.66 -17.27
N GLN A 222 8.79 14.42 -17.48
CA GLN A 222 9.17 13.50 -16.42
C GLN A 222 10.31 14.08 -15.56
N GLN A 223 11.38 14.58 -16.20
CA GLN A 223 12.49 15.20 -15.48
C GLN A 223 12.06 16.46 -14.72
N THR A 224 11.23 17.31 -15.34
CA THR A 224 10.67 18.51 -14.69
C THR A 224 9.90 18.12 -13.42
N VAL A 225 9.12 17.05 -13.47
CA VAL A 225 8.37 16.58 -12.31
C VAL A 225 9.29 16.02 -11.23
N ILE A 226 10.30 15.22 -11.59
CA ILE A 226 11.30 14.69 -10.64
C ILE A 226 12.06 15.81 -9.93
N ASP A 227 12.39 16.90 -10.63
CA ASP A 227 13.14 18.02 -10.06
C ASP A 227 12.31 18.85 -9.06
N ASN A 228 10.97 18.77 -9.10
CA ASN A 228 10.07 19.61 -8.31
C ASN A 228 9.25 18.84 -7.25
N PHE A 229 9.15 17.51 -7.34
CA PHE A 229 8.30 16.69 -6.48
C PHE A 229 9.05 15.47 -5.92
N PRO A 230 8.64 14.94 -4.75
CA PRO A 230 9.28 13.78 -4.13
C PRO A 230 8.85 12.47 -4.80
N VAL A 231 9.18 12.32 -6.09
CA VAL A 231 8.86 11.17 -6.94
C VAL A 231 10.10 10.66 -7.67
N ALA A 232 10.04 9.43 -8.15
CA ALA A 232 11.10 8.81 -8.94
C ALA A 232 10.64 8.55 -10.38
N ALA A 233 11.59 8.39 -11.31
CA ALA A 233 11.29 7.93 -12.66
C ALA A 233 10.69 6.52 -12.61
N PHE A 234 9.66 6.29 -13.43
CA PHE A 234 8.99 5.01 -13.54
C PHE A 234 8.55 4.75 -14.98
N GLN A 235 8.38 3.47 -15.33
CA GLN A 235 7.78 3.07 -16.60
C GLN A 235 6.64 2.10 -16.31
N ILE A 236 5.46 2.40 -16.85
CA ILE A 236 4.31 1.51 -16.83
C ILE A 236 4.55 0.47 -17.92
N PRO A 237 4.74 -0.82 -17.57
CA PRO A 237 5.04 -1.83 -18.57
C PRO A 237 3.89 -1.96 -19.59
N ALA A 238 4.20 -2.16 -20.87
CA ALA A 238 3.21 -2.37 -21.93
C ALA A 238 2.24 -3.53 -21.59
N SER A 239 2.73 -4.53 -20.86
CA SER A 239 1.92 -5.67 -20.39
C SER A 239 0.86 -5.35 -19.33
N THR A 240 0.73 -4.08 -18.93
CA THR A 240 -0.19 -3.64 -17.88
C THR A 240 -1.60 -3.39 -18.40
N TYR A 241 -1.71 -2.71 -19.54
CA TYR A 241 -2.97 -2.27 -20.14
C TYR A 241 -2.98 -2.68 -21.61
N THR A 242 -4.13 -3.13 -22.10
CA THR A 242 -4.28 -3.56 -23.50
C THR A 242 -4.09 -2.44 -24.51
N THR A 243 -4.27 -1.19 -24.10
CA THR A 243 -4.06 0.01 -24.92
C THR A 243 -2.61 0.45 -25.02
N LEU A 244 -1.68 -0.18 -24.28
CA LEU A 244 -0.25 0.14 -24.35
C LEU A 244 0.46 -0.83 -25.30
N GLU A 245 1.08 -0.28 -26.35
CA GLU A 245 1.93 -1.04 -27.27
C GLU A 245 3.41 -1.08 -26.81
N GLU A 246 3.84 -0.06 -26.08
CA GLU A 246 5.20 0.11 -25.53
C GLU A 246 5.11 0.55 -24.06
N ASP A 247 6.24 0.45 -23.34
CA ASP A 247 6.31 0.92 -21.95
C ASP A 247 6.11 2.44 -21.92
N ALA A 248 5.22 2.92 -21.05
CA ALA A 248 4.84 4.32 -20.96
C ALA A 248 5.58 5.02 -19.82
N ASN A 249 6.21 6.16 -20.10
CA ASN A 249 6.92 6.93 -19.09
C ASN A 249 5.96 7.55 -18.06
N ALA A 250 6.31 7.42 -16.78
CA ALA A 250 5.57 7.94 -15.63
C ALA A 250 6.52 8.40 -14.52
N VAL A 251 5.99 8.95 -13.45
CA VAL A 251 6.71 9.09 -12.18
C VAL A 251 6.03 8.25 -11.11
N SER A 252 6.75 7.84 -10.08
CA SER A 252 6.21 6.99 -9.00
C SER A 252 6.53 7.49 -7.61
N MET A 253 5.74 7.00 -6.65
CA MET A 253 5.98 7.15 -5.22
C MET A 253 5.79 5.81 -4.51
N TRP A 254 6.68 5.47 -3.58
CA TRP A 254 6.57 4.23 -2.80
C TRP A 254 5.38 4.23 -1.83
N ASN A 255 4.79 3.05 -1.65
CA ASN A 255 3.71 2.78 -0.70
C ASN A 255 4.21 1.85 0.41
N PHE A 256 3.71 2.08 1.62
CA PHE A 256 3.90 1.19 2.76
C PHE A 256 2.57 0.94 3.47
N ALA A 257 2.43 -0.26 4.01
CA ALA A 257 1.43 -0.52 5.03
C ALA A 257 1.94 0.04 6.37
N ILE A 258 1.02 0.64 7.12
CA ILE A 258 1.27 1.29 8.40
C ILE A 258 0.39 0.71 9.49
N ALA A 259 0.81 0.89 10.72
CA ALA A 259 0.12 0.44 11.92
C ALA A 259 0.18 1.49 13.03
N ARG A 260 -0.72 1.36 13.99
CA ARG A 260 -0.55 1.96 15.31
C ARG A 260 0.77 1.48 15.91
N CYS A 261 1.58 2.39 16.43
CA CYS A 261 2.88 2.04 16.99
C CYS A 261 2.79 1.27 18.33
N ASP A 262 1.66 1.34 19.00
CA ASP A 262 1.38 0.74 20.30
C ASP A 262 0.58 -0.56 20.18
N LEU A 263 0.58 -1.21 19.01
CA LEU A 263 0.12 -2.59 18.88
C LEU A 263 1.13 -3.54 19.55
N PRO A 264 0.68 -4.72 20.02
CA PRO A 264 1.58 -5.72 20.59
C PRO A 264 2.69 -6.09 19.60
N GLU A 265 3.93 -6.12 20.08
CA GLU A 265 5.12 -6.42 19.26
C GLU A 265 4.99 -7.77 18.55
N ASP A 266 4.57 -8.79 19.28
CA ASP A 266 4.42 -10.16 18.80
C ASP A 266 3.27 -10.30 17.79
N PHE A 267 2.17 -9.57 17.98
CA PHE A 267 1.11 -9.48 16.98
C PHE A 267 1.63 -8.91 15.67
N VAL A 268 2.33 -7.77 15.71
CA VAL A 268 2.87 -7.14 14.50
C VAL A 268 3.99 -7.98 13.87
N TYR A 269 4.81 -8.68 14.66
CA TYR A 269 5.78 -9.64 14.15
C TYR A 269 5.10 -10.72 13.30
N GLU A 270 4.03 -11.34 13.82
CA GLU A 270 3.29 -12.38 13.09
C GLU A 270 2.56 -11.82 11.85
N VAL A 271 2.03 -10.58 11.92
CA VAL A 271 1.46 -9.90 10.75
C VAL A 271 2.51 -9.67 9.66
N THR A 272 3.69 -9.14 10.02
CA THR A 272 4.79 -8.94 9.07
C THR A 272 5.26 -10.27 8.49
N LYS A 273 5.41 -11.30 9.32
CA LYS A 273 5.77 -12.65 8.91
C LYS A 273 4.81 -13.23 7.88
N VAL A 274 3.52 -13.25 8.21
CA VAL A 274 2.49 -13.75 7.29
C VAL A 274 2.56 -13.01 5.96
N THR A 275 2.70 -11.69 6.00
CA THR A 275 2.75 -10.87 4.79
C THR A 275 3.96 -11.20 3.92
N MET A 276 5.16 -11.22 4.50
CA MET A 276 6.41 -11.40 3.74
C MET A 276 6.64 -12.85 3.30
N GLU A 277 6.13 -13.84 4.04
CA GLU A 277 6.27 -15.26 3.69
C GLU A 277 5.17 -15.77 2.74
N ASN A 278 4.16 -14.94 2.41
CA ASN A 278 3.02 -15.32 1.56
C ASN A 278 2.79 -14.37 0.38
N ASN A 279 3.86 -13.78 -0.17
CA ASN A 279 3.75 -12.84 -1.29
C ASN A 279 2.94 -13.39 -2.50
N ASP A 280 3.08 -14.69 -2.82
CA ASP A 280 2.31 -15.32 -3.90
C ASP A 280 0.78 -15.25 -3.68
N LYS A 281 0.31 -15.32 -2.43
CA LYS A 281 -1.12 -15.14 -2.12
C LYS A 281 -1.55 -13.69 -2.41
N MET A 282 -0.70 -12.72 -2.06
CA MET A 282 -0.95 -11.31 -2.37
C MET A 282 -0.89 -11.02 -3.87
N ARG A 283 -0.02 -11.67 -4.63
CA ARG A 283 0.02 -11.56 -6.10
C ARG A 283 -1.26 -12.06 -6.76
N ASN A 284 -1.92 -13.07 -6.18
CA ASN A 284 -3.24 -13.53 -6.62
C ASN A 284 -4.37 -12.54 -6.27
N VAL A 285 -4.20 -11.74 -5.22
CA VAL A 285 -5.12 -10.64 -4.88
C VAL A 285 -4.94 -9.49 -5.86
N HIS A 286 -3.71 -9.03 -6.06
CA HIS A 286 -3.39 -7.93 -6.95
C HIS A 286 -1.95 -8.01 -7.46
N ARG A 287 -1.76 -7.81 -8.77
CA ARG A 287 -0.45 -7.92 -9.43
C ARG A 287 0.61 -7.01 -8.84
N SER A 288 0.22 -5.82 -8.38
CA SER A 288 1.13 -4.87 -7.73
C SER A 288 1.88 -5.45 -6.53
N ALA A 289 1.39 -6.52 -5.90
CA ALA A 289 2.11 -7.21 -4.84
C ALA A 289 3.43 -7.86 -5.28
N GLU A 290 3.73 -7.92 -6.59
CA GLU A 290 5.01 -8.43 -7.12
C GLU A 290 6.25 -7.77 -6.48
N THR A 291 6.12 -6.51 -6.03
CA THR A 291 7.19 -5.76 -5.35
C THR A 291 6.99 -5.64 -3.84
N THR A 292 6.00 -6.34 -3.27
CA THR A 292 5.82 -6.48 -1.81
C THR A 292 6.80 -7.53 -1.28
N ILE A 293 8.09 -7.19 -1.33
CA ILE A 293 9.21 -8.06 -0.95
C ILE A 293 10.08 -7.37 0.11
N PRO A 294 10.73 -8.12 1.01
CA PRO A 294 11.49 -7.54 2.11
C PRO A 294 12.61 -6.59 1.70
N GLU A 295 13.23 -6.81 0.53
CA GLU A 295 14.32 -5.98 0.01
C GLU A 295 13.92 -4.53 -0.20
N ASN A 296 12.64 -4.27 -0.47
CA ASN A 296 12.12 -2.93 -0.70
C ASN A 296 11.88 -2.13 0.58
N VAL A 297 12.19 -2.69 1.76
CA VAL A 297 12.03 -1.99 3.05
C VAL A 297 12.88 -0.71 3.13
N VAL A 298 13.97 -0.66 2.36
CA VAL A 298 14.88 0.50 2.23
C VAL A 298 14.22 1.76 1.64
N HIS A 299 13.02 1.63 1.07
CA HIS A 299 12.29 2.74 0.47
C HIS A 299 11.44 3.53 1.47
N ASN A 300 11.36 3.11 2.74
CA ASN A 300 10.85 3.96 3.81
C ASN A 300 11.99 4.81 4.37
N GLN A 301 11.83 6.13 4.28
CA GLN A 301 12.78 7.12 4.79
C GLN A 301 12.12 8.12 5.75
N VAL A 302 10.88 7.84 6.17
CA VAL A 302 10.00 8.82 6.79
C VAL A 302 9.45 8.32 8.11
N LEU A 303 8.85 7.14 8.12
CA LEU A 303 8.15 6.62 9.29
C LEU A 303 9.09 5.74 10.12
N PRO A 304 9.01 5.78 11.46
CA PRO A 304 9.63 4.74 12.26
C PRO A 304 8.96 3.39 11.97
N PHE A 305 9.71 2.30 12.02
CA PHE A 305 9.18 0.95 11.92
C PHE A 305 8.66 0.47 13.26
N HIS A 306 7.59 -0.35 13.20
CA HIS A 306 7.07 -1.01 14.39
C HIS A 306 8.09 -2.03 14.94
N PRO A 307 8.32 -2.13 16.26
CA PRO A 307 9.31 -3.06 16.82
C PRO A 307 9.13 -4.52 16.37
N GLY A 308 7.87 -4.98 16.27
CA GLY A 308 7.55 -6.31 15.74
C GLY A 308 7.97 -6.53 14.28
N ALA A 309 7.84 -5.51 13.43
CA ALA A 309 8.29 -5.57 12.05
C ALA A 309 9.82 -5.55 11.98
N VAL A 310 10.47 -4.65 12.73
CA VAL A 310 11.95 -4.57 12.84
C VAL A 310 12.52 -5.93 13.22
N ARG A 311 11.95 -6.57 14.24
CA ARG A 311 12.38 -7.88 14.70
C ARG A 311 12.30 -8.93 13.59
N TRP A 312 11.19 -9.00 12.84
CA TRP A 312 11.08 -9.95 11.74
C TRP A 312 12.13 -9.69 10.65
N TYR A 313 12.33 -8.44 10.24
CA TYR A 313 13.33 -8.10 9.22
C TYR A 313 14.74 -8.48 9.65
N GLN A 314 15.15 -8.13 10.88
CA GLN A 314 16.47 -8.44 11.40
C GLN A 314 16.71 -9.94 11.52
N GLU A 315 15.73 -10.70 12.01
CA GLU A 315 15.82 -12.17 12.08
C GLU A 315 15.95 -12.83 10.70
N ASN A 316 15.44 -12.17 9.65
CA ASN A 316 15.47 -12.65 8.26
C ASN A 316 16.57 -11.99 7.40
N GLY A 317 17.51 -11.26 8.01
CA GLY A 317 18.68 -10.72 7.33
C GLY A 317 18.44 -9.43 6.54
N HIS A 318 17.36 -8.71 6.84
CA HIS A 318 17.07 -7.38 6.30
C HIS A 318 17.37 -6.31 7.36
N GLU A 319 18.33 -5.44 7.06
CA GLU A 319 18.71 -4.35 7.95
C GLU A 319 17.70 -3.19 7.87
N ILE A 320 17.33 -2.65 9.02
CA ILE A 320 16.53 -1.44 9.17
C ILE A 320 17.46 -0.35 9.70
N ASP A 321 17.41 0.84 9.11
CA ASP A 321 18.16 2.00 9.61
C ASP A 321 17.80 2.25 11.08
N GLU A 322 18.81 2.28 11.96
CA GLU A 322 18.62 2.46 13.40
C GLU A 322 17.88 3.77 13.73
N SER A 323 17.99 4.80 12.89
CA SER A 323 17.27 6.06 13.05
C SER A 323 15.75 5.95 12.81
N LEU A 324 15.32 4.86 12.17
CA LEU A 324 13.92 4.55 11.91
C LEU A 324 13.37 3.46 12.83
N ILE A 325 14.09 3.05 13.88
CA ILE A 325 13.58 2.09 14.88
C ILE A 325 12.95 2.88 16.03
N LYS A 326 11.69 2.57 16.37
CA LYS A 326 10.97 3.20 17.50
C LYS A 326 11.45 2.70 18.86
#